data_AF-A0A2D5VJ97-F1
#
_entry.id   AF-A0A2D5VJ97-F1
#
_cell.length_a   1.000
_cell.length_b   1.000
_cell.length_c   1.000
_cell.angle_alpha   90.00
_cell.angle_beta   90.00
_cell.angle_gamma   90.00
#
_symmetry.space_group_name_H-M   'P 1'
#
loop_
_entity.id
_entity.type
_entity.pdbx_description
1 polymer ?
#
loop_
_entity_poly.entity_id
_entity_poly.type
_entity_poly.pdbx_seq_one_letter_code
_entity_poly.pdbx_strand_id
1 'polypeptide(L)'
;MLSKAEMKACLAGESTPTVPAYLFWFDGKFAEKNAAEVDHIRKRYTNDFLQCGPTLEKRAADPEMEPGEFTDDWGCLFRAAPDGVGSHPTRPIVRSLDEWQDYVANRMPLIDPRTFAAGIRDTVPSNPDHYVVAPFWRTFYERMYMLVGFEELMMEIATYGELFGRMLSNLRDFTIQGIELIAETGADAVFLADDWGTQHRLQISPTMWREHFRPAYAAMIDTAHAKGLDV
;
A
#
# COMPACT_ATOMS: atom_id res chain seq x y z
N MET A 1 -20.04 4.57 -13.63
CA MET A 1 -18.66 5.08 -13.74
C MET A 1 -18.73 6.54 -14.13
N LEU A 2 -18.14 7.40 -13.32
CA LEU A 2 -18.11 8.84 -13.56
C LEU A 2 -17.02 9.19 -14.58
N SER A 3 -17.18 10.34 -15.23
CA SER A 3 -16.11 10.95 -16.01
C SER A 3 -14.99 11.45 -15.10
N LYS A 4 -13.80 11.61 -15.67
CA LYS A 4 -12.65 12.19 -14.99
C LYS A 4 -12.95 13.60 -14.47
N ALA A 5 -13.71 14.38 -15.22
CA ALA A 5 -14.11 15.73 -14.83
C ALA A 5 -15.04 15.71 -13.59
N GLU A 6 -16.03 14.82 -13.57
CA GLU A 6 -16.93 14.66 -12.41
C GLU A 6 -16.18 14.17 -11.16
N MET A 7 -15.23 13.25 -11.32
CA MET A 7 -14.36 12.80 -10.22
C MET A 7 -13.55 13.96 -9.65
N LYS A 8 -12.91 14.77 -10.50
CA LYS A 8 -12.12 15.93 -10.06
C LYS A 8 -12.99 17.01 -9.41
N ALA A 9 -14.18 17.27 -9.94
CA ALA A 9 -15.14 18.20 -9.33
C ALA A 9 -15.53 17.74 -7.91
N CYS A 10 -15.80 16.44 -7.72
CA CYS A 10 -16.09 15.88 -6.41
C CYS A 10 -14.91 16.03 -5.42
N LEU A 11 -13.69 15.74 -5.86
CA LEU A 11 -12.48 15.88 -5.04
C LEU A 11 -12.18 17.34 -4.68
N ALA A 12 -12.51 18.28 -5.57
CA ALA A 12 -12.43 19.71 -5.30
C ALA A 12 -13.53 20.24 -4.35
N GLY A 13 -14.47 19.38 -3.92
CA GLY A 13 -15.59 19.75 -3.06
C GLY A 13 -16.72 20.49 -3.78
N GLU A 14 -16.77 20.41 -5.11
CA GLU A 14 -17.86 20.98 -5.90
C GLU A 14 -19.14 20.14 -5.79
N SER A 15 -20.28 20.77 -6.05
CA SER A 15 -21.57 20.07 -6.05
C SER A 15 -21.69 19.16 -7.27
N THR A 16 -21.61 17.85 -7.06
CA THR A 16 -21.88 16.83 -8.10
C THR A 16 -23.27 16.21 -7.91
N PRO A 17 -23.93 15.74 -8.99
CA PRO A 17 -25.23 15.08 -8.88
C PRO A 17 -25.15 13.70 -8.19
N THR A 18 -23.94 13.12 -8.12
CA THR A 18 -23.69 11.80 -7.55
C THR A 18 -22.39 11.80 -6.75
N VAL A 19 -22.36 11.04 -5.65
CA VAL A 19 -21.15 10.78 -4.86
C VAL A 19 -20.42 9.57 -5.47
N PRO A 20 -19.13 9.66 -5.85
CA PRO A 20 -18.37 8.54 -6.36
C PRO A 20 -18.34 7.36 -5.38
N ALA A 21 -18.41 6.14 -5.90
CA ALA A 21 -18.31 4.92 -5.11
C ALA A 21 -17.27 3.94 -5.70
N TYR A 22 -16.62 3.21 -4.80
CA TYR A 22 -15.72 2.12 -5.14
C TYR A 22 -15.99 0.91 -4.25
N LEU A 23 -16.28 -0.22 -4.87
CA LEU A 23 -16.39 -1.51 -4.18
C LEU A 23 -14.99 -2.02 -3.85
N PHE A 24 -14.51 -1.64 -2.67
CA PHE A 24 -13.12 -1.86 -2.25
C PHE A 24 -12.79 -3.34 -1.97
N TRP A 25 -13.47 -3.96 -1.01
CA TRP A 25 -13.12 -5.31 -0.57
C TRP A 25 -14.31 -6.07 0.02
N PHE A 26 -14.32 -7.39 -0.19
CA PHE A 26 -15.16 -8.34 0.52
C PHE A 26 -14.26 -9.36 1.19
N ASP A 27 -14.51 -9.62 2.48
CA ASP A 27 -13.88 -10.72 3.21
C ASP A 27 -14.03 -12.05 2.45
N GLY A 28 -13.00 -12.89 2.45
CA GLY A 28 -12.96 -14.11 1.64
C GLY A 28 -14.00 -15.14 2.09
N LYS A 29 -14.17 -15.32 3.41
CA LYS A 29 -15.17 -16.25 3.96
C LYS A 29 -16.59 -15.73 3.71
N PHE A 30 -16.79 -14.41 3.84
CA PHE A 30 -18.06 -13.77 3.51
C PHE A 30 -18.39 -13.95 2.03
N ALA A 31 -17.43 -13.72 1.14
CA ALA A 31 -17.62 -13.86 -0.30
C ALA A 31 -17.91 -15.30 -0.70
N GLU A 32 -17.23 -16.29 -0.10
CA GLU A 32 -17.50 -17.71 -0.34
C GLU A 32 -18.92 -18.09 0.12
N LYS A 33 -19.29 -17.71 1.35
CA LYS A 33 -20.61 -18.03 1.92
C LYS A 33 -21.77 -17.34 1.19
N ASN A 34 -21.54 -16.14 0.66
CA ASN A 34 -22.58 -15.30 0.04
C ASN A 34 -22.28 -15.02 -1.44
N ALA A 35 -21.69 -15.98 -2.15
CA ALA A 35 -21.19 -15.79 -3.52
C ALA A 35 -22.23 -15.19 -4.47
N ALA A 36 -23.47 -15.68 -4.44
CA ALA A 36 -24.54 -15.17 -5.29
C ALA A 36 -24.91 -13.70 -4.99
N GLU A 37 -24.86 -13.29 -3.72
CA GLU A 37 -25.16 -11.92 -3.30
C GLU A 37 -24.00 -10.97 -3.63
N VAL A 38 -22.76 -11.39 -3.38
CA VAL A 38 -21.57 -10.63 -3.78
C VAL A 38 -21.54 -10.45 -5.29
N ASP A 39 -21.86 -11.49 -6.07
CA ASP A 39 -21.98 -11.38 -7.53
C ASP A 39 -23.12 -10.45 -7.94
N HIS A 40 -24.25 -10.46 -7.24
CA HIS A 40 -25.34 -9.53 -7.50
C HIS A 40 -24.90 -8.08 -7.24
N ILE A 41 -24.21 -7.82 -6.14
CA ILE A 41 -23.66 -6.50 -5.79
C ILE A 41 -22.66 -6.04 -6.86
N ARG A 42 -21.71 -6.89 -7.26
CA ARG A 42 -20.72 -6.59 -8.31
C ARG A 42 -21.34 -6.30 -9.67
N LYS A 43 -22.43 -6.99 -10.04
CA LYS A 43 -23.17 -6.73 -11.29
C LYS A 43 -24.00 -5.46 -11.21
N ARG A 44 -24.49 -5.10 -10.02
CA ARG A 44 -25.37 -3.95 -9.80
C ARG A 44 -24.60 -2.64 -9.66
N TYR A 45 -23.43 -2.65 -9.04
CA TYR A 45 -22.63 -1.45 -8.79
C TYR A 45 -21.33 -1.48 -9.61
N THR A 46 -21.14 -0.47 -10.44
CA THR A 46 -19.88 -0.23 -11.14
C THR A 46 -19.02 0.72 -10.32
N ASN A 47 -17.71 0.48 -10.26
CA ASN A 47 -16.76 1.45 -9.71
C ASN A 47 -16.75 2.75 -10.52
N ASP A 48 -16.61 3.88 -9.84
CA ASP A 48 -16.61 5.21 -10.47
C ASP A 48 -15.24 5.71 -10.92
N PHE A 49 -14.19 4.99 -10.55
CA PHE A 49 -12.84 5.17 -11.04
C PHE A 49 -12.17 3.81 -11.27
N LEU A 50 -11.06 3.82 -12.00
CA LEU A 50 -10.26 2.64 -12.27
C LEU A 50 -9.16 2.52 -11.23
N GLN A 51 -8.95 1.32 -10.68
CA GLN A 51 -7.73 1.00 -9.94
C GLN A 51 -6.80 0.17 -10.82
N CYS A 52 -5.58 0.65 -11.00
CA CYS A 52 -4.52 -0.07 -11.69
C CYS A 52 -3.20 0.18 -10.96
N GLY A 53 -2.71 -0.83 -10.22
CA GLY A 53 -1.51 -0.69 -9.41
C GLY A 53 -0.23 -1.03 -10.18
N PRO A 54 0.93 -0.64 -9.64
CA PRO A 54 2.21 -1.09 -10.15
C PRO A 54 2.49 -2.55 -9.75
N THR A 55 3.50 -3.15 -10.37
CA THR A 55 4.00 -4.49 -10.06
C THR A 55 5.42 -4.41 -9.53
N LEU A 56 5.69 -5.02 -8.38
CA LEU A 56 7.04 -5.12 -7.84
C LEU A 56 7.76 -6.35 -8.40
N GLU A 57 9.08 -6.24 -8.57
CA GLU A 57 9.92 -7.39 -8.89
C GLU A 57 10.53 -7.96 -7.61
N LYS A 58 10.13 -9.19 -7.26
CA LYS A 58 10.75 -9.94 -6.17
C LYS A 58 12.20 -10.27 -6.53
N ARG A 59 13.13 -9.88 -5.66
CA ARG A 59 14.58 -10.01 -5.92
C ARG A 59 15.21 -11.30 -5.41
N ALA A 60 14.67 -11.87 -4.34
CA ALA A 60 15.23 -13.03 -3.67
C ALA A 60 14.27 -14.22 -3.72
N ALA A 61 14.84 -15.42 -3.62
CA ALA A 61 14.04 -16.63 -3.41
C ALA A 61 13.25 -16.54 -2.11
N ASP A 62 12.12 -17.24 -2.07
CA ASP A 62 11.31 -17.30 -0.86
C ASP A 62 12.11 -17.91 0.31
N PRO A 63 11.97 -17.36 1.52
CA PRO A 63 12.46 -18.03 2.71
C PRO A 63 11.77 -19.39 2.89
N GLU A 64 12.35 -20.25 3.72
CA GLU A 64 11.73 -21.52 4.08
C GLU A 64 10.33 -21.29 4.66
N MET A 65 9.31 -21.91 4.06
CA MET A 65 7.91 -21.76 4.47
C MET A 65 7.45 -22.97 5.27
N GLU A 66 6.71 -22.71 6.34
CA GLU A 66 5.95 -23.73 7.05
C GLU A 66 4.63 -24.04 6.32
N PRO A 67 3.98 -25.19 6.60
CA PRO A 67 2.68 -25.50 6.03
C PRO A 67 1.66 -24.37 6.23
N GLY A 68 0.99 -23.99 5.14
CA GLY A 68 0.00 -22.92 5.11
C GLY A 68 0.57 -21.50 5.01
N GLU A 69 1.90 -21.33 5.04
CA GLU A 69 2.54 -20.04 4.76
C GLU A 69 2.60 -19.75 3.26
N PHE A 70 2.56 -18.46 2.93
CA PHE A 70 2.87 -17.93 1.62
C PHE A 70 3.66 -16.62 1.75
N THR A 71 4.26 -16.17 0.66
CA THR A 71 5.06 -14.94 0.63
C THR A 71 4.49 -13.89 -0.32
N ASP A 72 4.79 -12.63 -0.04
CA ASP A 72 4.58 -11.53 -0.98
C ASP A 72 5.89 -11.15 -1.70
N ASP A 73 5.88 -10.09 -2.52
CA ASP A 73 7.04 -9.64 -3.29
C ASP A 73 8.25 -9.25 -2.42
N TRP A 74 8.01 -8.87 -1.17
CA TRP A 74 9.04 -8.50 -0.18
C TRP A 74 9.65 -9.72 0.54
N GLY A 75 9.10 -10.92 0.29
CA GLY A 75 9.49 -12.15 0.97
C GLY A 75 8.94 -12.26 2.39
N CYS A 76 8.03 -11.37 2.81
CA CYS A 76 7.36 -11.46 4.10
C CYS A 76 6.46 -12.70 4.13
N LEU A 77 6.43 -13.39 5.27
CA LEU A 77 5.69 -14.64 5.45
C LEU A 77 4.31 -14.36 6.04
N PHE A 78 3.27 -14.92 5.43
CA PHE A 78 1.88 -14.72 5.82
C PHE A 78 1.12 -16.04 5.96
N ARG A 79 0.09 -16.02 6.80
CA ARG A 79 -0.98 -17.04 6.85
C ARG A 79 -2.33 -16.37 6.79
N ALA A 80 -3.33 -17.08 6.27
CA ALA A 80 -4.72 -16.66 6.36
C ALA A 80 -5.10 -16.42 7.83
N ALA A 81 -5.77 -15.30 8.10
CA ALA A 81 -6.20 -14.97 9.46
C ALA A 81 -7.24 -16.00 9.96
N PRO A 82 -7.20 -16.43 11.24
CA PRO A 82 -8.13 -17.43 11.77
C PRO A 82 -9.60 -17.01 11.66
N ASP A 83 -9.87 -15.72 11.83
CA ASP A 83 -11.20 -15.12 11.66
C ASP A 83 -11.65 -15.04 10.20
N GLY A 84 -10.71 -15.10 9.25
CA GLY A 84 -10.92 -15.12 7.80
C GLY A 84 -10.58 -13.81 7.11
N VAL A 85 -10.31 -12.77 7.90
CA VAL A 85 -10.16 -11.40 7.40
C VAL A 85 -8.71 -11.17 6.99
N GLY A 86 -8.42 -11.44 5.72
CA GLY A 86 -7.11 -11.20 5.13
C GLY A 86 -6.06 -12.21 5.60
N SER A 87 -4.84 -11.73 5.83
CA SER A 87 -3.70 -12.57 6.21
C SER A 87 -2.75 -11.80 7.13
N HIS A 88 -2.17 -12.51 8.09
CA HIS A 88 -1.29 -11.91 9.09
C HIS A 88 0.15 -12.36 8.89
N PRO A 89 1.13 -11.48 9.12
CA PRO A 89 2.53 -11.86 9.18
C PRO A 89 2.74 -12.94 10.23
N THR A 90 3.51 -13.97 9.91
CA THR A 90 3.74 -15.09 10.83
C THR A 90 4.97 -14.87 11.69
N ARG A 91 6.09 -14.53 11.06
CA ARG A 91 7.39 -14.37 11.74
C ARG A 91 8.29 -13.38 11.01
N PRO A 92 9.22 -12.72 11.74
CA PRO A 92 10.14 -11.76 11.15
C PRO A 92 11.15 -12.45 10.21
N ILE A 93 11.57 -11.70 9.19
CA ILE A 93 12.63 -12.07 8.25
C ILE A 93 13.86 -11.16 8.36
N VAL A 94 13.78 -10.13 9.20
CA VAL A 94 14.87 -9.22 9.61
C VAL A 94 14.83 -9.10 11.13
N ARG A 95 15.97 -9.30 11.80
CA ARG A 95 16.07 -9.28 13.28
C ARG A 95 17.09 -8.29 13.84
N SER A 96 17.84 -7.62 12.98
CA SER A 96 18.90 -6.70 13.40
C SER A 96 19.19 -5.65 12.34
N LEU A 97 19.95 -4.62 12.73
CA LEU A 97 20.44 -3.59 11.82
C LEU A 97 21.31 -4.16 10.68
N ASP A 98 22.18 -5.12 10.99
CA ASP A 98 23.05 -5.75 9.98
C ASP A 98 22.22 -6.58 8.99
N GLU A 99 21.23 -7.33 9.48
CA GLU A 99 20.28 -8.05 8.62
C GLU A 99 19.44 -7.10 7.77
N TRP A 100 19.09 -5.92 8.28
CA TRP A 100 18.38 -4.90 7.51
C TRP A 100 19.21 -4.35 6.36
N GLN A 101 20.49 -4.05 6.62
CA GLN A 101 21.40 -3.57 5.57
C GLN A 101 21.58 -4.61 4.47
N ASP A 102 21.78 -5.87 4.83
CA ASP A 102 21.79 -6.97 3.86
C ASP A 102 20.46 -7.07 3.11
N TYR A 103 19.33 -6.99 3.81
CA TYR A 103 18.00 -7.08 3.22
C TYR A 103 17.80 -5.98 2.16
N VAL A 104 18.08 -4.71 2.47
CA VAL A 104 17.99 -3.60 1.51
C VAL A 104 18.92 -3.83 0.32
N ALA A 105 20.16 -4.28 0.59
CA ALA A 105 21.16 -4.46 -0.43
C ALA A 105 20.87 -5.62 -1.38
N ASN A 106 20.18 -6.68 -0.92
CA ASN A 106 20.13 -7.97 -1.63
C ASN A 106 18.71 -8.55 -1.83
N ARG A 107 17.73 -8.19 -1.01
CA ARG A 107 16.43 -8.88 -0.92
C ARG A 107 15.21 -7.98 -1.11
N MET A 108 15.30 -6.69 -0.77
CA MET A 108 14.22 -5.73 -0.97
C MET A 108 13.77 -5.74 -2.45
N PRO A 109 12.44 -5.68 -2.72
CA PRO A 109 11.92 -5.69 -4.09
C PRO A 109 12.52 -4.58 -4.95
N LEU A 110 12.59 -4.82 -6.25
CA LEU A 110 13.03 -3.81 -7.19
C LEU A 110 11.84 -3.05 -7.77
N ILE A 111 12.05 -1.75 -7.93
CA ILE A 111 11.24 -0.88 -8.76
C ILE A 111 12.00 -0.73 -10.09
N ASP A 112 11.76 -1.63 -11.05
CA ASP A 112 12.29 -1.47 -12.42
C ASP A 112 11.43 -0.46 -13.17
N PRO A 113 11.96 0.70 -13.61
CA PRO A 113 11.21 1.73 -14.32
C PRO A 113 10.44 1.23 -15.55
N ARG A 114 10.90 0.14 -16.18
CA ARG A 114 10.31 -0.43 -17.39
C ARG A 114 9.07 -1.27 -17.09
N THR A 115 9.06 -2.01 -15.99
CA THR A 115 7.99 -2.97 -15.68
C THR A 115 7.07 -2.48 -14.58
N PHE A 116 7.59 -1.71 -13.61
CA PHE A 116 6.88 -1.32 -12.40
C PHE A 116 5.51 -0.71 -12.68
N ALA A 117 5.44 0.30 -13.54
CA ALA A 117 4.20 1.00 -13.86
C ALA A 117 3.64 0.64 -15.26
N ALA A 118 4.04 -0.50 -15.84
CA ALA A 118 3.65 -0.88 -17.20
C ALA A 118 2.13 -1.01 -17.37
N GLY A 119 1.44 -1.70 -16.45
CA GLY A 119 -0.02 -1.84 -16.51
C GLY A 119 -0.75 -0.50 -16.45
N ILE A 120 -0.21 0.47 -15.71
CA ILE A 120 -0.78 1.81 -15.60
C ILE A 120 -0.58 2.58 -16.92
N ARG A 121 0.63 2.51 -17.51
CA ARG A 121 0.94 3.10 -18.83
C ARG A 121 0.05 2.56 -19.95
N ASP A 122 -0.37 1.30 -19.86
CA ASP A 122 -1.28 0.71 -20.85
C ASP A 122 -2.75 1.11 -20.58
N THR A 123 -3.12 1.26 -19.31
CA THR A 123 -4.49 1.55 -18.89
C THR A 123 -4.89 3.01 -19.15
N VAL A 124 -4.03 3.98 -18.82
CA VAL A 124 -4.35 5.41 -18.89
C VAL A 124 -4.75 5.87 -20.29
N PRO A 125 -3.99 5.58 -21.38
CA PRO A 125 -4.34 6.04 -22.73
C PRO A 125 -5.64 5.44 -23.27
N SER A 126 -5.98 4.23 -22.82
CA SER A 126 -7.20 3.54 -23.21
C SER A 126 -8.46 4.06 -22.50
N ASN A 127 -8.29 4.88 -21.46
CA ASN A 127 -9.36 5.38 -20.60
C ASN A 127 -9.24 6.90 -20.34
N PRO A 128 -9.19 7.75 -21.38
CA PRO A 128 -8.87 9.17 -21.23
C PRO A 128 -9.91 9.95 -20.42
N ASP A 129 -11.17 9.48 -20.40
CA ASP A 129 -12.27 10.09 -19.67
C ASP A 129 -12.55 9.43 -18.31
N HIS A 130 -11.69 8.52 -17.84
CA HIS A 130 -11.84 7.91 -16.52
C HIS A 130 -10.69 8.29 -15.60
N TYR A 131 -11.03 8.48 -14.34
CA TYR A 131 -10.06 8.76 -13.28
C TYR A 131 -9.31 7.46 -12.93
N VAL A 132 -7.99 7.47 -13.00
CA VAL A 132 -7.14 6.29 -12.76
C VAL A 132 -6.35 6.45 -11.46
N VAL A 133 -6.58 5.54 -10.52
CA VAL A 133 -5.94 5.49 -9.21
C VAL A 133 -4.93 4.34 -9.18
N ALA A 134 -3.70 4.62 -8.81
CA ALA A 134 -2.63 3.65 -8.65
C ALA A 134 -2.50 3.21 -7.18
N PRO A 135 -3.05 2.07 -6.75
CA PRO A 135 -2.83 1.56 -5.40
C PRO A 135 -1.37 1.18 -5.18
N PHE A 136 -0.70 1.86 -4.25
CA PHE A 136 0.68 1.62 -3.87
C PHE A 136 0.85 1.67 -2.34
N TRP A 137 0.27 0.67 -1.69
CA TRP A 137 0.19 0.53 -0.24
C TRP A 137 1.06 -0.60 0.32
N ARG A 138 1.11 -0.74 1.65
CA ARG A 138 1.94 -1.75 2.36
C ARG A 138 3.42 -1.65 1.99
N THR A 139 3.90 -0.44 1.77
CA THR A 139 5.30 -0.12 1.46
C THR A 139 6.00 0.59 2.61
N PHE A 140 5.27 1.04 3.64
CA PHE A 140 5.82 1.90 4.68
C PHE A 140 5.60 1.37 6.11
N TYR A 141 4.67 1.90 6.90
CA TYR A 141 4.55 1.50 8.31
C TYR A 141 4.15 0.04 8.47
N GLU A 142 3.13 -0.40 7.73
CA GLU A 142 2.70 -1.80 7.78
C GLU A 142 3.83 -2.74 7.38
N ARG A 143 4.59 -2.31 6.36
CA ARG A 143 5.76 -3.05 5.87
C ARG A 143 6.80 -3.23 6.95
N MET A 144 7.01 -2.25 7.82
CA MET A 144 7.99 -2.38 8.90
C MET A 144 7.68 -3.57 9.80
N TYR A 145 6.46 -3.65 10.37
CA TYR A 145 6.15 -4.76 11.27
C TYR A 145 6.02 -6.09 10.54
N MET A 146 5.68 -6.10 9.24
CA MET A 146 5.72 -7.32 8.42
C MET A 146 7.14 -7.89 8.28
N LEU A 147 8.17 -7.03 8.36
CA LEU A 147 9.57 -7.41 8.19
C LEU A 147 10.24 -7.80 9.52
N VAL A 148 10.07 -6.98 10.56
CA VAL A 148 10.77 -7.15 11.86
C VAL A 148 9.88 -7.71 12.97
N GLY A 149 8.58 -7.82 12.73
CA GLY A 149 7.60 -8.22 13.75
C GLY A 149 7.08 -7.01 14.54
N PHE A 150 5.83 -7.11 14.98
CA PHE A 150 5.13 -5.99 15.62
C PHE A 150 5.75 -5.59 16.97
N GLU A 151 6.00 -6.56 17.86
CA GLU A 151 6.56 -6.28 19.19
C GLU A 151 7.96 -5.64 19.09
N GLU A 152 8.82 -6.17 18.22
CA GLU A 152 10.16 -5.63 17.98
C GLU A 152 10.10 -4.21 17.42
N LEU A 153 9.23 -3.95 16.42
CA LEU A 153 9.03 -2.61 15.90
C LEU A 153 8.56 -1.64 16.99
N MET A 154 7.66 -2.06 17.88
CA MET A 154 7.19 -1.20 18.97
C MET A 154 8.32 -0.85 19.95
N MET A 155 9.23 -1.79 20.25
CA MET A 155 10.40 -1.54 21.09
C MET A 155 11.38 -0.58 20.40
N GLU A 156 11.67 -0.80 19.13
CA GLU A 156 12.52 0.06 18.30
C GLU A 156 11.97 1.49 18.20
N ILE A 157 10.64 1.65 18.00
CA ILE A 157 10.00 2.98 18.01
C ILE A 157 10.09 3.63 19.39
N ALA A 158 9.79 2.88 20.46
CA ALA A 158 9.79 3.40 21.83
C ALA A 158 11.17 3.87 22.31
N THR A 159 12.23 3.24 21.79
CA THR A 159 13.63 3.54 22.16
C THR A 159 14.36 4.40 21.13
N TYR A 160 13.71 4.73 20.01
CA TYR A 160 14.31 5.38 18.86
C TYR A 160 15.58 4.64 18.39
N GLY A 161 15.45 3.33 18.23
CA GLY A 161 16.54 2.47 17.81
C GLY A 161 17.00 2.76 16.38
N GLU A 162 18.27 2.45 16.08
CA GLU A 162 18.87 2.75 14.79
C GLU A 162 18.18 1.97 13.65
N LEU A 163 17.73 0.74 13.92
CA LEU A 163 17.03 -0.07 12.93
C LEU A 163 15.72 0.63 12.49
N PHE A 164 14.90 1.10 13.43
CA PHE A 164 13.71 1.89 13.08
C PHE A 164 14.05 3.13 12.24
N GLY A 165 15.08 3.90 12.63
CA GLY A 165 15.51 5.07 11.87
C GLY A 165 15.89 4.75 10.43
N ARG A 166 16.62 3.64 10.20
CA ARG A 166 16.96 3.18 8.85
C ARG A 166 15.72 2.75 8.08
N MET A 167 14.87 1.90 8.65
CA MET A 167 13.64 1.44 8.00
C MET A 167 12.74 2.61 7.59
N LEU A 168 12.56 3.61 8.47
CA LEU A 168 11.81 4.83 8.20
C LEU A 168 12.34 5.54 6.94
N SER A 169 13.66 5.74 6.84
CA SER A 169 14.24 6.40 5.67
C SER A 169 14.14 5.56 4.39
N ASN A 170 14.56 4.30 4.44
CA ASN A 170 14.63 3.42 3.28
C ASN A 170 13.25 3.14 2.67
N LEU A 171 12.24 2.86 3.50
CA LEU A 171 10.88 2.56 3.02
C LEU A 171 10.15 3.82 2.54
N ARG A 172 10.44 4.99 3.15
CA ARG A 172 9.97 6.27 2.62
C ARG A 172 10.54 6.52 1.22
N ASP A 173 11.85 6.38 1.06
CA ASP A 173 12.52 6.66 -0.21
C ASP A 173 12.10 5.66 -1.30
N PHE A 174 11.89 4.40 -0.93
CA PHE A 174 11.28 3.39 -1.80
C PHE A 174 9.88 3.80 -2.27
N THR A 175 9.04 4.28 -1.35
CA THR A 175 7.67 4.71 -1.68
C THR A 175 7.69 5.94 -2.58
N ILE A 176 8.56 6.90 -2.31
CA ILE A 176 8.78 8.09 -3.15
C ILE A 176 9.20 7.69 -4.57
N GLN A 177 10.15 6.76 -4.72
CA GLN A 177 10.59 6.28 -6.03
C GLN A 177 9.44 5.68 -6.85
N GLY A 178 8.56 4.90 -6.21
CA GLY A 178 7.37 4.36 -6.86
C GLY A 178 6.37 5.45 -7.27
N ILE A 179 6.12 6.43 -6.41
CA ILE A 179 5.26 7.58 -6.70
C ILE A 179 5.76 8.35 -7.93
N GLU A 180 7.08 8.59 -8.03
CA GLU A 180 7.66 9.30 -9.16
C GLU A 180 7.40 8.58 -10.49
N LEU A 181 7.57 7.26 -10.53
CA LEU A 181 7.31 6.47 -11.74
C LEU A 181 5.83 6.32 -12.06
N ILE A 182 4.95 6.27 -11.05
CA ILE A 182 3.50 6.30 -11.25
C ILE A 182 3.09 7.63 -11.90
N ALA A 183 3.65 8.75 -11.45
CA ALA A 183 3.31 10.05 -12.00
C ALA A 183 3.67 10.17 -13.50
N GLU A 184 4.73 9.51 -13.94
CA GLU A 184 5.15 9.48 -15.35
C GLU A 184 4.17 8.74 -16.26
N THR A 185 3.23 7.96 -15.72
CA THR A 185 2.26 7.20 -16.54
C THR A 185 1.01 8.00 -16.90
N GLY A 186 0.82 9.18 -16.31
CA GLY A 186 -0.42 9.96 -16.44
C GLY A 186 -1.58 9.43 -15.60
N ALA A 187 -1.31 8.64 -14.56
CA ALA A 187 -2.32 8.34 -13.54
C ALA A 187 -2.84 9.63 -12.90
N ASP A 188 -4.07 9.62 -12.39
CA ASP A 188 -4.65 10.80 -11.74
C ASP A 188 -4.36 10.83 -10.23
N ALA A 189 -4.22 9.66 -9.60
CA ALA A 189 -3.91 9.55 -8.17
C ALA A 189 -3.02 8.37 -7.84
N VAL A 190 -2.33 8.45 -6.69
CA VAL A 190 -1.71 7.30 -6.02
C VAL A 190 -2.45 7.03 -4.72
N PHE A 191 -2.90 5.80 -4.52
CA PHE A 191 -3.57 5.42 -3.28
C PHE A 191 -2.56 4.79 -2.32
N LEU A 192 -2.24 5.52 -1.26
CA LEU A 192 -1.37 5.08 -0.16
C LEU A 192 -2.24 4.66 1.03
N ALA A 193 -1.81 3.65 1.77
CA ALA A 193 -2.47 3.24 3.00
C ALA A 193 -1.47 2.64 4.00
N ASP A 194 -1.72 2.90 5.27
CA ASP A 194 -1.12 2.23 6.42
C ASP A 194 -2.15 2.19 7.56
N ASP A 195 -2.31 1.03 8.20
CA ASP A 195 -3.23 0.86 9.32
C ASP A 195 -2.57 1.23 10.66
N TRP A 196 -2.90 2.41 11.16
CA TRP A 196 -2.50 2.90 12.48
C TRP A 196 -3.55 2.66 13.58
N GLY A 197 -4.74 2.22 13.19
CA GLY A 197 -5.91 2.20 14.03
C GLY A 197 -5.88 1.05 15.03
N THR A 198 -6.15 1.36 16.29
CA THR A 198 -6.77 0.40 17.20
C THR A 198 -8.24 0.79 17.38
N GLN A 199 -9.00 -0.01 18.13
CA GLN A 199 -10.42 0.26 18.38
C GLN A 199 -10.69 1.67 18.97
N HIS A 200 -9.72 2.26 19.68
CA HIS A 200 -9.94 3.52 20.41
C HIS A 200 -8.82 4.56 20.28
N ARG A 201 -7.68 4.23 19.66
CA ARG A 201 -6.49 5.12 19.58
C ARG A 201 -5.47 4.64 18.54
N LEU A 202 -4.43 5.43 18.31
CA LEU A 202 -3.24 4.99 17.56
C LEU A 202 -2.47 3.89 18.31
N GLN A 203 -1.72 3.08 17.56
CA GLN A 203 -0.82 2.05 18.12
C GLN A 203 0.38 2.65 18.89
N ILE A 204 0.80 3.87 18.56
CA ILE A 204 1.83 4.65 19.26
C ILE A 204 1.28 5.99 19.75
N SER A 205 2.03 6.71 20.59
CA SER A 205 1.57 8.02 21.05
C SER A 205 1.43 9.01 19.87
N PRO A 206 0.39 9.88 19.86
CA PRO A 206 0.25 10.89 18.81
C PRO A 206 1.45 11.83 18.68
N THR A 207 2.20 12.04 19.77
CA THR A 207 3.43 12.85 19.77
C THR A 207 4.53 12.16 18.96
N MET A 208 4.83 10.89 19.24
CA MET A 208 5.82 10.13 18.48
C MET A 208 5.42 9.97 17.01
N TRP A 209 4.13 9.76 16.74
CA TRP A 209 3.64 9.71 15.36
C TRP A 209 3.90 11.02 14.61
N ARG A 210 3.61 12.17 15.24
CA ARG A 210 3.88 13.50 14.66
C ARG A 210 5.38 13.76 14.48
N GLU A 211 6.21 13.23 15.35
CA GLU A 211 7.66 13.43 15.32
C GLU A 211 8.34 12.60 14.23
N HIS A 212 7.98 11.32 14.10
CA HIS A 212 8.72 10.39 13.25
C HIS A 212 7.99 10.08 11.94
N PHE A 213 6.69 9.80 11.98
CA PHE A 213 5.95 9.31 10.82
C PHE A 213 5.33 10.42 9.99
N ARG A 214 4.75 11.46 10.63
CA ARG A 214 4.14 12.59 9.91
C ARG A 214 5.10 13.24 8.90
N PRO A 215 6.39 13.50 9.20
CA PRO A 215 7.30 14.09 8.21
C PRO A 215 7.58 13.16 7.03
N ALA A 216 7.64 11.84 7.25
CA ALA A 216 7.84 10.86 6.19
C ALA A 216 6.61 10.75 5.27
N TYR A 217 5.39 10.71 5.85
CA TYR A 217 4.16 10.77 5.06
C TYR A 217 4.03 12.07 4.29
N ALA A 218 4.36 13.21 4.92
CA ALA A 218 4.35 14.51 4.25
C ALA A 218 5.28 14.49 3.04
N ALA A 219 6.50 13.96 3.17
CA ALA A 219 7.42 13.84 2.03
C ALA A 219 6.83 13.01 0.87
N MET A 220 6.18 11.87 1.16
CA MET A 220 5.53 11.05 0.12
C MET A 220 4.38 11.80 -0.57
N ILE A 221 3.49 12.40 0.21
CA ILE A 221 2.30 13.11 -0.26
C ILE A 221 2.70 14.37 -1.04
N ASP A 222 3.66 15.14 -0.52
CA ASP A 222 4.18 16.33 -1.18
C ASP A 222 4.86 15.99 -2.51
N THR A 223 5.59 14.87 -2.60
CA THR A 223 6.13 14.37 -3.88
C THR A 223 5.01 14.06 -4.87
N ALA A 224 3.94 13.36 -4.45
CA ALA A 224 2.82 13.04 -5.32
C ALA A 224 2.14 14.30 -5.87
N HIS A 225 1.78 15.24 -4.99
CA HIS A 225 1.19 16.52 -5.39
C HIS A 225 2.10 17.35 -6.29
N ALA A 226 3.40 17.40 -6.00
CA ALA A 226 4.38 18.13 -6.84
C ALA A 226 4.47 17.56 -8.27
N LYS A 227 4.09 16.29 -8.45
CA LYS A 227 4.03 15.61 -9.75
C LYS A 227 2.62 15.62 -10.37
N GLY A 228 1.64 16.23 -9.71
CA GLY A 228 0.28 16.38 -10.21
C GLY A 228 -0.64 15.18 -9.95
N LEU A 229 -0.25 14.27 -9.05
CA LEU A 229 -1.10 13.20 -8.55
C LEU A 229 -1.89 13.68 -7.33
N ASP A 230 -3.16 13.27 -7.25
CA ASP A 230 -3.91 13.28 -5.98
C ASP A 230 -3.48 12.08 -5.11
N VAL A 231 -3.76 12.13 -3.79
CA VAL A 231 -3.45 11.06 -2.82
C VAL A 231 -4.65 10.73 -1.94
#